data_AF-W6PR00-F1
#
_entry.id   AF-W6PR00-F1
#
_cell.length_a   1.000
_cell.length_b   1.000
_cell.length_c   1.000
_cell.angle_alpha   90.00
_cell.angle_beta   90.00
_cell.angle_gamma   90.00
#
_symmetry.space_group_name_H-M   'P 1'
#
loop_
_entity.id
_entity.type
_entity.pdbx_description
1 polymer ?
#
loop_
_entity_poly.entity_id
_entity_poly.type
_entity_poly.pdbx_seq_one_letter_code
_entity_poly.pdbx_strand_id
1 'polypeptide(L)'
;MPLHLSYLLQPLDIGCFAVVKRSYGRLVEIKMRTGINHIDKLEFLEAYPSVRIEALKLETIKNSFLAAGLIPFSPNRVLSKLNIHLRIPTPPPSRGSDSSRNFTPKTPFNGKDLRR
;
A
#
# COMPACT_ATOMS: atom_id res chain seq x y z
N MET A 1 -3.59 9.39 4.40
CA MET A 1 -3.05 8.25 3.61
C MET A 1 -3.89 8.10 2.36
N PRO A 2 -3.31 7.78 1.19
CA PRO A 2 -4.07 7.59 -0.04
C PRO A 2 -5.07 6.43 0.09
N LEU A 3 -6.24 6.57 -0.52
CA LEU A 3 -7.25 5.52 -0.55
C LEU A 3 -6.71 4.28 -1.29
N HIS A 4 -7.02 3.08 -0.79
CA HIS A 4 -6.62 1.77 -1.34
C HIS A 4 -5.12 1.43 -1.30
N LEU A 5 -4.26 2.21 -0.64
CA LEU A 5 -2.81 1.92 -0.56
C LEU A 5 -2.35 1.41 0.82
N SER A 6 -3.27 1.05 1.73
CA SER A 6 -2.90 0.59 3.08
C SER A 6 -2.01 -0.65 3.03
N TYR A 7 -2.34 -1.61 2.14
CA TYR A 7 -1.57 -2.84 1.91
C TYR A 7 -0.12 -2.64 1.41
N LEU A 8 0.24 -1.42 1.00
CA LEU A 8 1.58 -1.07 0.52
C LEU A 8 2.32 -0.10 1.43
N LEU A 9 1.59 0.72 2.18
CA LEU A 9 2.16 1.82 2.95
C LEU A 9 2.10 1.61 4.46
N GLN A 10 1.28 0.69 4.95
CA GLN A 10 1.11 0.44 6.39
C GLN A 10 1.92 -0.78 6.82
N PRO A 11 3.00 -0.60 7.62
CA PRO A 11 3.82 -1.71 8.10
C PRO A 11 3.00 -2.81 8.81
N LEU A 12 1.98 -2.42 9.58
CA LEU A 12 1.11 -3.38 10.26
C LEU A 12 0.37 -4.30 9.28
N ASP A 13 -0.19 -3.74 8.21
CA ASP A 13 -0.91 -4.51 7.18
C ASP A 13 0.04 -5.41 6.37
N ILE A 14 1.24 -4.91 6.06
CA ILE A 14 2.22 -5.60 5.22
C ILE A 14 2.83 -6.81 5.92
N GLY A 15 3.18 -6.68 7.21
CA GLY A 15 3.93 -7.71 7.92
C GLY A 15 3.22 -8.24 9.16
N CYS A 16 3.01 -7.40 10.18
CA CYS A 16 2.51 -7.86 11.48
C CYS A 16 1.19 -8.64 11.36
N PHE A 17 0.19 -8.12 10.66
CA PHE A 17 -1.10 -8.79 10.47
C PHE A 17 -1.01 -10.02 9.55
N ALA A 18 -0.05 -10.05 8.62
CA ALA A 18 0.22 -11.26 7.85
C ALA A 18 0.77 -12.38 8.75
N VAL A 19 1.65 -12.05 9.69
CA VAL A 19 2.17 -13.00 10.68
C VAL A 19 1.08 -13.46 11.65
N VAL A 20 0.22 -12.54 12.13
CA VAL A 20 -0.95 -12.90 12.95
C VAL A 20 -1.83 -13.92 12.22
N LYS A 21 -2.23 -13.62 10.98
CA LYS A 21 -3.08 -14.51 10.16
C LYS A 21 -2.46 -15.89 9.98
N ARG A 22 -1.16 -15.95 9.65
CA ARG A 22 -0.45 -17.22 9.43
C ARG A 22 -0.33 -18.05 10.71
N SER A 23 0.15 -17.43 11.80
CA SER A 23 0.40 -18.14 13.06
C SER A 23 -0.90 -18.60 13.72
N TYR A 24 -1.92 -17.75 13.74
CA TYR A 24 -3.25 -18.14 14.20
C TYR A 24 -3.85 -19.24 13.31
N GLY A 25 -3.77 -19.11 11.98
CA GLY A 25 -4.23 -20.15 11.06
C GLY A 25 -3.59 -21.51 11.31
N ARG A 26 -2.29 -21.54 11.62
CA ARG A 26 -1.59 -22.77 12.03
C ARG A 26 -2.12 -23.34 13.34
N LEU A 27 -2.42 -22.48 14.32
CA LEU A 27 -3.02 -22.91 15.59
C LEU A 27 -4.40 -23.55 15.36
N VAL A 28 -5.24 -22.92 14.53
CA VAL A 28 -6.55 -23.46 14.15
C VAL A 28 -6.39 -24.80 13.45
N GLU A 29 -5.46 -24.92 12.51
CA GLU A 29 -5.20 -26.17 11.79
C GLU A 29 -4.79 -27.32 12.73
N ILE A 30 -3.94 -27.04 13.72
CA ILE A 30 -3.55 -28.03 14.73
C ILE A 30 -4.77 -28.45 15.56
N LYS A 31 -5.57 -27.49 16.03
CA LYS A 31 -6.82 -27.76 16.79
C LYS A 31 -7.79 -28.64 15.98
N MET A 32 -7.99 -28.32 14.70
CA MET A 32 -8.84 -29.12 13.79
C MET A 32 -8.34 -30.56 13.65
N ARG A 33 -7.02 -30.77 13.48
CA ARG A 33 -6.43 -32.11 13.40
C ARG A 33 -6.60 -32.92 14.69
N THR A 34 -6.74 -32.26 15.84
CA THR A 34 -7.04 -32.90 17.13
C THR A 34 -8.53 -33.05 17.42
N GLY A 35 -9.41 -32.75 16.44
CA GLY A 35 -10.87 -32.91 16.58
C GLY A 35 -11.61 -31.68 17.13
N ILE A 36 -10.91 -30.57 17.37
CA ILE A 36 -11.52 -29.31 17.82
C ILE A 36 -11.90 -28.49 16.58
N ASN A 37 -13.19 -28.50 16.23
CA ASN A 37 -13.74 -27.87 15.02
C ASN A 37 -14.38 -26.50 15.26
N HIS A 38 -14.39 -26.02 16.50
CA HIS A 38 -14.92 -24.71 16.87
C HIS A 38 -13.90 -23.99 17.75
N ILE A 39 -13.81 -22.67 17.58
CA ILE A 39 -13.06 -21.79 18.47
C ILE A 39 -14.01 -20.69 18.91
N ASP A 40 -14.28 -20.63 20.20
CA ASP A 40 -15.13 -19.58 20.77
C ASP A 40 -14.35 -18.28 21.03
N LYS A 41 -15.04 -17.28 21.57
CA LYS A 41 -14.44 -15.97 21.85
C LYS A 41 -13.36 -16.05 22.95
N LEU A 42 -13.55 -16.88 23.97
CA LEU A 42 -12.61 -17.01 25.08
C LEU A 42 -11.35 -17.73 24.63
N GLU A 43 -11.49 -18.81 23.86
CA GLU A 43 -10.37 -19.53 23.25
C GLU A 43 -9.58 -18.64 22.28
N PHE A 44 -10.24 -17.77 21.51
CA PHE A 44 -9.55 -16.77 20.70
C PHE A 44 -8.73 -15.82 21.58
N LEU A 45 -9.34 -15.27 22.64
CA LEU A 45 -8.67 -14.33 23.54
C LEU A 45 -7.51 -14.96 24.30
N GLU A 46 -7.59 -16.25 24.61
CA GLU A 46 -6.50 -17.02 25.21
C GLU A 46 -5.35 -17.28 24.22
N ALA A 47 -5.67 -17.62 22.97
CA ALA A 47 -4.68 -17.92 21.95
C ALA A 47 -3.96 -16.67 21.42
N TYR A 48 -4.67 -15.55 21.29
CA TYR A 48 -4.18 -14.35 20.59
C TYR A 48 -2.90 -13.74 21.18
N PRO A 49 -2.66 -13.68 22.50
CA PRO A 49 -1.41 -13.17 23.07
C PRO A 49 -0.17 -13.88 22.53
N SER A 50 -0.21 -15.22 22.40
CA SER A 50 0.92 -16.01 21.87
C SER A 50 1.22 -15.65 20.41
N VAL A 51 0.17 -15.54 19.59
CA VAL A 51 0.22 -15.12 18.19
C VAL A 51 0.74 -13.68 18.05
N ARG A 52 0.31 -12.79 18.95
CA ARG A 52 0.73 -11.39 18.96
C ARG A 52 2.22 -11.25 19.27
N ILE A 53 2.76 -12.03 20.21
CA ILE A 53 4.19 -12.05 20.53
C ILE A 53 5.01 -12.46 19.30
N GLU A 54 4.56 -13.48 18.58
CA GLU A 54 5.17 -13.91 17.31
C GLU A 54 5.14 -12.80 16.24
N ALA A 55 4.01 -12.11 16.10
CA ALA A 55 3.83 -11.05 15.12
C ALA A 55 4.59 -9.76 15.43
N LEU A 56 4.74 -9.38 16.71
CA LEU A 56 5.36 -8.13 17.14
C LEU A 56 6.84 -8.28 17.52
N LYS A 57 7.51 -9.31 17.00
CA LYS A 57 8.98 -9.43 17.09
C LYS A 57 9.64 -8.22 16.45
N LEU A 58 10.77 -7.80 17.02
CA LEU A 58 11.59 -6.70 16.50
C LEU A 58 11.90 -6.88 15.01
N GLU A 59 12.22 -8.11 14.61
CA GLU A 59 12.52 -8.47 13.23
C GLU A 59 11.31 -8.27 12.30
N THR A 60 10.12 -8.73 12.71
CA THR A 60 8.89 -8.53 11.95
C THR A 60 8.58 -7.05 11.78
N ILE A 61 8.74 -6.26 12.84
CA ILE A 61 8.53 -4.80 12.81
C ILE A 61 9.52 -4.15 11.84
N LYS A 62 10.82 -4.41 11.99
CA LYS A 62 11.86 -3.86 11.10
C LYS A 62 11.59 -4.20 9.63
N ASN A 63 11.32 -5.48 9.35
CA ASN A 63 11.01 -5.94 7.99
C ASN A 63 9.73 -5.31 7.43
N SER A 64 8.72 -5.09 8.27
CA SER A 64 7.47 -4.43 7.87
C SER A 64 7.71 -2.97 7.46
N PHE A 65 8.48 -2.22 8.24
CA PHE A 65 8.83 -0.83 7.92
C PHE A 65 9.73 -0.73 6.69
N LEU A 66 10.67 -1.66 6.56
CA LEU A 66 11.55 -1.78 5.41
C LEU A 66 10.76 -2.14 4.14
N ALA A 67 9.77 -3.03 4.24
CA ALA A 67 8.89 -3.39 3.13
C ALA A 67 7.97 -2.25 2.69
N ALA A 68 7.51 -1.42 3.64
CA ALA A 68 6.78 -0.18 3.38
C ALA A 68 7.66 0.94 2.79
N GLY A 69 8.98 0.73 2.70
CA GLY A 69 9.92 1.75 2.25
C GLY A 69 10.03 2.96 3.19
N LEU A 70 9.70 2.77 4.47
CA LEU A 70 9.73 3.86 5.46
C LEU A 70 11.07 3.92 6.19
N ILE A 71 11.67 2.77 6.51
CA ILE A 71 12.93 2.69 7.27
C ILE A 71 13.87 1.63 6.66
N PRO A 72 15.01 2.02 6.06
CA PRO A 72 15.32 3.39 5.64
C PRO A 72 14.31 3.86 4.59
N PHE A 73 14.14 5.19 4.47
CA PHE A 73 13.18 5.75 3.52
C PHE A 73 13.58 5.43 2.07
N SER A 74 12.75 4.67 1.38
CA SER A 74 12.99 4.19 0.01
C SER A 74 11.67 4.10 -0.77
N PRO A 75 11.20 5.22 -1.36
CA PRO A 75 9.93 5.27 -2.09
C PRO A 75 9.85 4.26 -3.23
N ASN A 76 10.96 4.02 -3.92
CA ASN A 76 11.05 3.09 -5.06
C ASN A 76 10.58 1.66 -4.71
N ARG A 77 10.66 1.26 -3.44
CA ARG A 77 10.21 -0.06 -2.97
C ARG A 77 8.69 -0.25 -3.03
N VAL A 78 7.95 0.86 -2.94
CA VAL A 78 6.49 0.91 -3.08
C VAL A 78 6.14 1.29 -4.51
N LEU A 79 6.79 2.30 -5.08
CA LEU A 79 6.49 2.83 -6.41
C LEU A 79 6.66 1.78 -7.52
N SER A 80 7.67 0.90 -7.42
CA SER A 80 7.87 -0.18 -8.40
C SER A 80 6.72 -1.22 -8.44
N LYS A 81 5.90 -1.28 -7.39
CA LYS A 81 4.73 -2.16 -7.29
C LYS A 81 3.45 -1.48 -7.80
N LEU A 82 3.46 -0.16 -7.96
CA LEU A 82 2.32 0.58 -8.46
C LEU A 82 2.35 0.56 -9.99
N ASN A 83 1.33 -0.04 -10.60
CA ASN A 83 1.16 0.00 -12.05
C ASN A 83 0.53 1.35 -12.42
N ILE A 84 1.33 2.41 -12.42
CA ILE A 84 0.88 3.78 -12.72
C ILE A 84 0.71 3.89 -14.24
N HIS A 85 -0.48 3.56 -14.73
CA HIS A 85 -0.88 4.01 -16.06
C HIS A 85 -1.20 5.49 -15.97
N LEU A 86 -0.22 6.33 -16.32
CA LEU A 86 -0.49 7.73 -16.64
C LEU A 86 -1.48 7.74 -17.80
N ARG A 87 -2.76 7.98 -17.51
CA ARG A 87 -3.76 8.24 -18.54
C ARG A 87 -3.43 9.62 -19.12
N ILE A 88 -2.52 9.63 -20.09
CA ILE A 88 -2.35 10.79 -20.97
C ILE A 88 -3.67 10.88 -21.73
N PRO A 89 -4.49 11.93 -21.53
CA PRO A 89 -5.65 12.12 -22.39
C PRO A 89 -5.13 12.17 -23.81
N THR A 90 -5.62 11.29 -24.69
CA THR A 90 -5.28 11.35 -26.10
C THR A 90 -5.55 12.78 -26.56
N PRO A 91 -4.55 13.50 -27.11
CA PRO A 91 -4.78 14.85 -27.59
C PRO A 91 -5.92 14.80 -28.62
N PRO A 92 -6.85 15.77 -28.60
CA PRO A 92 -7.97 15.77 -29.53
C PRO A 92 -7.43 15.72 -30.98
N PRO A 93 -8.13 15.03 -31.90
CA PRO A 93 -7.69 14.91 -33.28
C PRO A 93 -7.46 16.31 -33.86
N SER A 94 -6.29 16.50 -34.46
CA SER A 94 -5.99 17.73 -35.20
C SER A 94 -7.02 17.85 -36.32
N ARG A 95 -7.89 18.85 -36.23
CA ARG A 95 -8.70 19.27 -37.38
C ARG A 95 -7.73 19.85 -38.40
N GLY A 96 -7.31 19.01 -39.35
CA GLY A 96 -6.65 19.49 -40.55
C GLY A 96 -7.64 20.35 -41.33
N SER A 97 -7.33 21.63 -41.48
CA SER A 97 -7.83 22.50 -42.55
C SER A 97 -6.97 23.76 -42.57
N ASP A 98 -6.23 23.92 -43.66
CA ASP A 98 -5.40 25.07 -43.99
C ASP A 98 -6.15 26.40 -43.82
N SER A 99 -5.59 27.29 -43.00
CA SER A 99 -5.26 28.67 -43.41
C SER A 99 -4.77 29.48 -42.22
N SER A 100 -3.66 30.16 -42.44
CA SER A 100 -2.96 31.06 -41.53
C SER A 100 -3.87 32.02 -40.75
N ARG A 101 -3.61 32.16 -39.44
CA ARG A 101 -3.06 33.41 -38.85
C ARG A 101 -2.96 33.31 -37.32
N ASN A 102 -1.70 33.32 -36.88
CA ASN A 102 -1.22 33.91 -35.63
C ASN A 102 -1.87 33.43 -34.33
N PHE A 103 -1.42 32.27 -33.82
CA PHE A 103 -1.49 32.00 -32.39
C PHE A 103 -0.12 31.57 -31.87
N THR A 104 0.60 32.50 -31.24
CA THR A 104 1.83 32.24 -30.49
C THR A 104 1.44 32.05 -29.01
N PRO A 105 1.52 30.83 -28.45
CA PRO A 105 1.28 30.65 -27.02
C PRO A 105 2.47 31.19 -26.24
N LYS A 106 2.27 32.26 -25.47
CA LYS A 106 3.27 32.72 -24.50
C LYS A 106 2.99 32.08 -23.14
N THR A 107 3.81 31.12 -22.77
CA THR A 107 3.85 30.58 -21.41
C THR A 107 4.57 31.59 -20.50
N PRO A 108 3.98 32.02 -19.36
CA PRO A 108 4.70 32.86 -18.41
C PRO A 108 5.83 32.03 -17.77
N PHE A 109 7.06 32.56 -17.78
CA PHE A 109 8.25 31.85 -17.31
C PHE A 109 8.69 32.29 -15.90
N ASN A 110 7.84 32.98 -15.13
CA ASN A 110 8.25 33.42 -13.79
C ASN A 110 7.10 33.41 -12.76
N GLY A 111 7.38 32.84 -11.58
CA GLY A 111 6.38 32.46 -10.57
C GLY A 111 5.77 33.58 -9.72
N LYS A 112 5.76 34.84 -10.20
CA LYS A 112 5.21 35.98 -9.45
C LYS A 112 3.76 36.33 -9.78
N ASP A 113 3.17 35.76 -10.83
CA ASP A 113 1.79 36.08 -11.27
C ASP A 113 0.73 35.21 -10.58
N LEU A 114 0.95 34.86 -9.31
CA LEU A 114 0.05 34.02 -8.53
C LEU A 114 -0.48 34.80 -7.31
N ARG A 115 -1.26 35.85 -7.55
CA ARG A 115 -2.26 36.35 -6.59
C ARG A 115 -3.50 36.85 -7.34
N ARG A 116 -4.65 36.42 -6.83
CA ARG A 116 -6.02 36.60 -7.35
C ARG A 116 -6.41 38.06 -7.53
#